data_AF-A0A8K1C273-F1
#
_entry.id   AF-A0A8K1C273-F1
#
_cell.length_a   1.000
_cell.length_b   1.000
_cell.length_c   1.000
_cell.angle_alpha   90.00
_cell.angle_beta   90.00
_cell.angle_gamma   90.00
#
_symmetry.space_group_name_H-M   'P 1'
#
loop_
_entity.id
_entity.type
_entity.pdbx_description
1 polymer ?
#
loop_
_entity_poly.entity_id
_entity_poly.type
_entity_poly.pdbx_seq_one_letter_code
_entity_poly.pdbx_strand_id
1 'polypeptide(L)'
;MRTQWLTLAPLAALAHAVSAQDTCPEVNLPKPSVVTLFASPTSSDEAIILRPDCTHEVLTVSSGSLEGSYKEIEHIESFPAVNRLILIANHLKASNFSSGVDMTDLLIGWNGLSSIDDFAFPANLRGLDLEGNSLSSIAKGVIPDSVSYLYLTSNKLSSLADIAMPKSLQHLFIMNNEFTKLDLPLDILSVTADGNPLSTFEKTDLPETLEKLSCVGCNINTIRGVAFPSTLKEFIIPDSKISNFEIRASDKVIFENLALDASLITQTECEDKKAEKVDIKGATFCVVTDDRFTVKYYRPATDPPATGIPGGFCGDQIDGVLPCVNDEYCQPWDPWHYQCRPIDAKCGIQETDVQFDGEDIDVPRLVLPERCCDKCHETEGCVGYTYTFYDAQCHLKKGITGKSTHLGGISATIVRK
;
A
#
# COMPACT_ATOMS: atom_id res chain seq x y z
N MET A 1 -59.82 53.07 -23.07
CA MET A 1 -59.80 51.88 -23.96
C MET A 1 -58.34 51.56 -24.20
N ARG A 2 -57.73 50.43 -23.86
CA ARG A 2 -58.19 49.09 -23.50
C ARG A 2 -57.00 48.45 -22.76
N THR A 3 -57.21 47.98 -21.54
CA THR A 3 -56.20 47.30 -20.71
C THR A 3 -55.97 45.90 -21.30
N GLN A 4 -54.75 45.58 -21.77
CA GLN A 4 -54.35 44.23 -22.15
C GLN A 4 -53.52 43.63 -21.03
N TRP A 5 -54.09 42.63 -20.36
CA TRP A 5 -53.41 41.76 -19.41
C TRP A 5 -52.66 40.70 -20.21
N LEU A 6 -51.34 40.65 -20.08
CA LEU A 6 -50.55 39.48 -20.49
C LEU A 6 -50.80 38.38 -19.45
N THR A 7 -51.58 37.38 -19.81
CA THR A 7 -51.65 36.11 -19.07
C THR A 7 -50.49 35.23 -19.51
N LEU A 8 -49.57 34.96 -18.58
CA LEU A 8 -48.55 33.92 -18.68
C LEU A 8 -49.24 32.55 -18.87
N ALA A 9 -48.91 31.85 -19.95
CA ALA A 9 -49.17 30.42 -20.07
C ALA A 9 -48.14 29.65 -19.22
N PRO A 10 -48.53 28.62 -18.46
CA PRO A 10 -47.56 27.82 -17.73
C PRO A 10 -46.75 26.97 -18.72
N LEU A 11 -45.43 26.96 -18.56
CA LEU A 11 -44.55 25.95 -19.14
C LEU A 11 -44.97 24.59 -18.57
N ALA A 12 -45.71 23.82 -19.36
CA ALA A 12 -45.93 22.41 -19.09
C ALA A 12 -44.58 21.72 -19.26
N ALA A 13 -44.00 21.25 -18.15
CA ALA A 13 -42.89 20.32 -18.18
C ALA A 13 -43.36 19.06 -18.93
N LEU A 14 -42.73 18.75 -20.06
CA LEU A 14 -42.85 17.44 -20.68
C LEU A 14 -42.19 16.41 -19.75
N ALA A 15 -43.00 15.83 -18.86
CA ALA A 15 -42.71 14.51 -18.34
C ALA A 15 -42.69 13.56 -19.54
N HIS A 16 -41.49 13.09 -19.92
CA HIS A 16 -41.37 11.99 -20.85
C HIS A 16 -42.01 10.78 -20.16
N ALA A 17 -43.21 10.42 -20.60
CA ALA A 17 -43.84 9.17 -20.21
C ALA A 17 -42.96 8.04 -20.72
N VAL A 18 -42.19 7.41 -19.82
CA VAL A 18 -41.49 6.15 -20.08
C VAL A 18 -42.55 5.16 -20.55
N SER A 19 -42.39 4.63 -21.77
CA SER A 19 -43.41 3.74 -22.32
C SER A 19 -43.34 2.40 -21.57
N ALA A 20 -44.46 1.67 -21.48
CA ALA A 20 -44.50 0.35 -20.85
C ALA A 20 -43.58 -0.70 -21.52
N GLN A 21 -42.90 -0.35 -22.62
CA GLN A 21 -41.90 -1.17 -23.31
C GLN A 21 -40.48 -1.03 -22.75
N ASP A 22 -40.25 -0.07 -21.84
CA ASP A 22 -38.92 0.25 -21.30
C ASP A 22 -38.69 -0.33 -19.89
N THR A 23 -39.63 -1.13 -19.37
CA THR A 23 -39.56 -1.77 -18.05
C THR A 23 -39.83 -3.26 -18.13
N CYS A 24 -39.16 -4.06 -17.30
CA CYS A 24 -39.44 -5.49 -17.13
C CYS A 24 -40.58 -5.68 -16.13
N PRO A 25 -41.79 -6.14 -16.54
CA PRO A 25 -43.00 -6.04 -15.73
C PRO A 25 -42.99 -6.86 -14.44
N GLU A 26 -42.35 -8.04 -14.44
CA GLU A 26 -42.34 -8.95 -13.28
C GLU A 26 -41.62 -8.36 -12.06
N VAL A 27 -40.57 -7.57 -12.31
CA VAL A 27 -39.73 -6.96 -11.27
C VAL A 27 -39.91 -5.45 -11.15
N ASN A 28 -40.67 -4.83 -12.07
CA ASN A 28 -40.90 -3.39 -12.14
C ASN A 28 -39.59 -2.56 -12.15
N LEU A 29 -38.60 -3.02 -12.92
CA LEU A 29 -37.31 -2.35 -13.10
C LEU A 29 -37.12 -1.90 -14.55
N PRO A 30 -36.31 -0.85 -14.81
CA PRO A 30 -35.94 -0.46 -16.17
C PRO A 30 -35.32 -1.63 -16.93
N LYS A 31 -35.73 -1.82 -18.18
CA LYS A 31 -35.17 -2.87 -19.04
C LYS A 31 -33.72 -2.55 -19.37
N PRO A 32 -32.74 -3.41 -18.99
CA PRO A 32 -31.34 -3.09 -19.19
C PRO A 32 -30.86 -3.47 -20.59
N SER A 33 -29.78 -2.84 -21.06
CA SER A 33 -29.12 -3.18 -22.33
C SER A 33 -28.09 -4.31 -22.20
N VAL A 34 -27.63 -4.57 -20.98
CA VAL A 34 -26.65 -5.62 -20.62
C VAL A 34 -27.10 -6.29 -19.32
N VAL A 35 -26.47 -7.39 -18.93
CA VAL A 35 -26.78 -8.03 -17.63
C VAL A 35 -26.44 -7.05 -16.51
N THR A 36 -27.46 -6.65 -15.74
CA THR A 36 -27.36 -5.55 -14.78
C THR A 36 -27.82 -5.99 -13.40
N LEU A 37 -27.05 -5.59 -12.37
CA LEU A 37 -27.42 -5.77 -10.97
C LEU A 37 -28.23 -4.57 -10.46
N PHE A 38 -29.36 -4.86 -9.82
CA PHE A 38 -30.22 -3.89 -9.15
C PHE A 38 -30.44 -4.30 -7.68
N ALA A 39 -30.68 -3.34 -6.79
CA ALA A 39 -31.31 -3.63 -5.51
C ALA A 39 -32.78 -4.03 -5.74
N SER A 40 -33.31 -4.93 -4.91
CA SER A 40 -34.73 -5.29 -4.97
C SER A 40 -35.60 -4.09 -4.56
N PRO A 41 -36.65 -3.74 -5.32
CA PRO A 41 -37.56 -2.66 -4.95
C PRO A 41 -38.47 -3.02 -3.77
N THR A 42 -38.54 -4.31 -3.41
CA THR A 42 -39.48 -4.85 -2.41
C THR A 42 -38.80 -5.44 -1.18
N SER A 43 -37.47 -5.59 -1.18
CA SER A 43 -36.70 -6.17 -0.07
C SER A 43 -35.36 -5.46 0.10
N SER A 44 -35.00 -5.11 1.33
CA SER A 44 -33.70 -4.52 1.66
C SER A 44 -32.55 -5.51 1.58
N ASP A 45 -32.86 -6.81 1.58
CA ASP A 45 -31.88 -7.89 1.71
C ASP A 45 -31.77 -8.69 0.41
N GLU A 46 -32.29 -8.17 -0.70
CA GLU A 46 -32.26 -8.84 -1.99
C GLU A 46 -31.69 -7.94 -3.08
N ALA A 47 -31.01 -8.56 -4.03
CA ALA A 47 -30.61 -7.96 -5.28
C ALA A 47 -31.22 -8.75 -6.44
N ILE A 48 -31.40 -8.08 -7.58
CA ILE A 48 -31.96 -8.67 -8.78
C ILE A 48 -30.93 -8.53 -9.89
N ILE A 49 -30.51 -9.66 -10.46
CA ILE A 49 -29.77 -9.67 -11.72
C ILE A 49 -30.80 -9.70 -12.83
N LEU A 50 -30.81 -8.68 -13.68
CA LEU A 50 -31.76 -8.52 -14.76
C LEU A 50 -31.05 -8.55 -16.11
N ARG A 51 -31.53 -9.40 -17.02
CA ARG A 51 -31.01 -9.55 -18.38
C ARG A 51 -31.80 -8.72 -19.40
N PRO A 52 -31.24 -8.44 -20.60
CA PRO A 52 -31.94 -7.67 -21.63
C PRO A 52 -33.24 -8.29 -22.16
N ASP A 53 -33.46 -9.59 -21.96
CA ASP A 53 -34.71 -10.29 -22.28
C ASP A 53 -35.74 -10.29 -21.14
N CYS A 54 -35.47 -9.53 -20.07
CA CYS A 54 -36.25 -9.47 -18.82
C CYS A 54 -36.27 -10.75 -17.98
N THR A 55 -35.45 -11.76 -18.32
CA THR A 55 -35.20 -12.85 -17.37
C THR A 55 -34.40 -12.32 -16.20
N HIS A 56 -34.70 -12.81 -15.00
CA HIS A 56 -34.09 -12.32 -13.78
C HIS A 56 -33.73 -13.45 -12.82
N GLU A 57 -32.80 -13.14 -11.92
CA GLU A 57 -32.40 -13.98 -10.80
C GLU A 57 -32.37 -13.12 -9.54
N VAL A 58 -32.92 -13.63 -8.44
CA VAL A 58 -32.88 -12.97 -7.14
C VAL A 58 -31.73 -13.53 -6.33
N LEU A 59 -30.88 -12.63 -5.83
CA LEU A 59 -29.83 -12.93 -4.87
C LEU A 59 -30.26 -12.41 -3.50
N THR A 60 -29.92 -13.13 -2.44
CA THR A 60 -30.23 -12.74 -1.06
C THR A 60 -28.95 -12.45 -0.30
N VAL A 61 -28.97 -11.37 0.48
CA VAL A 61 -27.91 -11.02 1.42
C VAL A 61 -27.92 -12.02 2.57
N SER A 62 -26.77 -12.67 2.79
CA SER A 62 -26.57 -13.61 3.90
C SER A 62 -25.44 -13.11 4.78
N SER A 63 -25.73 -12.88 6.07
CA SER A 63 -24.75 -12.39 7.05
C SER A 63 -24.02 -11.11 6.60
N GLY A 64 -24.75 -10.19 5.95
CA GLY A 64 -24.21 -8.94 5.41
C GLY A 64 -23.37 -9.09 4.14
N SER A 65 -23.37 -10.27 3.51
CA SER A 65 -22.65 -10.56 2.27
C SER A 65 -23.63 -10.81 1.12
N LEU A 66 -23.36 -10.22 -0.05
CA LEU A 66 -24.05 -10.53 -1.30
C LEU A 66 -23.09 -11.22 -2.26
N GLU A 67 -23.47 -12.42 -2.73
CA GLU A 67 -22.69 -13.25 -3.64
C GLU A 67 -23.33 -13.26 -5.03
N GLY A 68 -22.66 -12.66 -6.00
CA GLY A 68 -23.09 -12.52 -7.39
C GLY A 68 -22.04 -12.97 -8.41
N SER A 69 -21.13 -13.87 -8.04
CA SER A 69 -20.08 -14.36 -8.95
C SER A 69 -20.62 -15.28 -10.04
N TYR A 70 -19.95 -15.28 -11.22
CA TYR A 70 -20.30 -16.11 -12.38
C TYR A 70 -21.70 -15.84 -12.97
N LYS A 71 -22.15 -14.59 -12.90
CA LYS A 71 -23.50 -14.17 -13.30
C LYS A 71 -23.53 -13.36 -14.61
N GLU A 72 -22.36 -13.22 -15.25
CA GLU A 72 -22.18 -12.44 -16.48
C GLU A 72 -22.53 -10.95 -16.30
N ILE A 73 -22.50 -10.43 -15.07
CA ILE A 73 -22.87 -9.04 -14.75
C ILE A 73 -21.90 -8.08 -15.45
N GLU A 74 -22.44 -7.14 -16.22
CA GLU A 74 -21.67 -6.12 -16.92
C GLU A 74 -21.80 -4.73 -16.28
N HIS A 75 -22.98 -4.44 -15.73
CA HIS A 75 -23.33 -3.14 -15.16
C HIS A 75 -23.92 -3.29 -13.77
N ILE A 76 -23.64 -2.33 -12.90
CA ILE A 76 -24.23 -2.26 -11.55
C ILE A 76 -25.00 -0.96 -11.48
N GLU A 77 -26.33 -1.06 -11.44
CA GLU A 77 -27.19 0.09 -11.23
C GLU A 77 -27.33 0.39 -9.74
N SER A 78 -27.56 -0.66 -8.93
CA SER A 78 -27.69 -0.57 -7.48
C SER A 78 -27.54 -1.93 -6.83
N PHE A 79 -27.31 -1.95 -5.52
CA PHE A 79 -27.24 -3.16 -4.70
C PHE A 79 -27.73 -2.83 -3.27
N PRO A 80 -28.25 -3.81 -2.52
CA PRO A 80 -28.66 -3.62 -1.12
C PRO A 80 -27.47 -3.24 -0.23
N ALA A 81 -27.76 -2.73 0.97
CA ALA A 81 -26.71 -2.42 1.95
C ALA A 81 -26.00 -3.71 2.39
N VAL A 82 -24.68 -3.77 2.18
CA VAL A 82 -23.86 -4.96 2.46
C VAL A 82 -22.52 -4.56 3.06
N ASN A 83 -21.98 -5.42 3.91
CA ASN A 83 -20.61 -5.33 4.41
C ASN A 83 -19.63 -5.92 3.38
N ARG A 84 -20.07 -6.92 2.62
CA ARG A 84 -19.26 -7.63 1.62
C ARG A 84 -20.01 -7.81 0.32
N LEU A 85 -19.41 -7.37 -0.78
CA LEU A 85 -19.93 -7.58 -2.14
C LEU A 85 -18.95 -8.44 -2.94
N ILE A 86 -19.43 -9.58 -3.43
CA ILE A 86 -18.64 -10.55 -4.19
C ILE A 86 -19.21 -10.67 -5.60
N LEU A 87 -18.44 -10.23 -6.59
CA LEU A 87 -18.80 -10.20 -8.01
C LEU A 87 -17.67 -10.78 -8.86
N ILE A 88 -17.06 -11.88 -8.40
CA ILE A 88 -15.94 -12.52 -9.07
C ILE A 88 -16.40 -13.15 -10.39
N ALA A 89 -15.53 -13.16 -11.41
CA ALA A 89 -15.79 -13.84 -12.68
C ALA A 89 -17.06 -13.36 -13.38
N ASN A 90 -17.19 -12.04 -13.51
CA ASN A 90 -18.23 -11.36 -14.27
C ASN A 90 -17.59 -10.58 -15.45
N HIS A 91 -18.29 -9.58 -15.98
CA HIS A 91 -17.86 -8.77 -17.12
C HIS A 91 -17.95 -7.27 -16.78
N LEU A 92 -17.67 -6.93 -15.51
CA LEU A 92 -17.83 -5.57 -15.01
C LEU A 92 -17.04 -4.56 -15.84
N LYS A 93 -17.67 -3.39 -16.03
CA LYS A 93 -17.04 -2.20 -16.60
C LYS A 93 -16.98 -1.12 -15.51
N ALA A 94 -16.64 0.11 -15.88
CA ALA A 94 -16.65 1.27 -14.98
C ALA A 94 -17.89 1.26 -14.08
N SER A 95 -17.67 1.21 -12.77
CA SER A 95 -18.71 0.97 -11.76
C SER A 95 -18.57 1.95 -10.61
N ASN A 96 -19.71 2.41 -10.08
CA ASN A 96 -19.75 3.29 -8.92
C ASN A 96 -20.24 2.51 -7.68
N PHE A 97 -19.34 2.33 -6.71
CA PHE A 97 -19.61 1.66 -5.45
C PHE A 97 -19.76 2.64 -4.27
N SER A 98 -19.76 3.95 -4.51
CA SER A 98 -19.78 4.96 -3.45
C SER A 98 -21.04 4.94 -2.57
N SER A 99 -22.13 4.30 -3.02
CA SER A 99 -23.33 4.08 -2.21
C SER A 99 -23.15 3.04 -1.09
N GLY A 100 -22.13 2.18 -1.19
CA GLY A 100 -21.82 1.13 -0.20
C GLY A 100 -21.09 1.68 1.03
N VAL A 101 -21.69 2.63 1.75
CA VAL A 101 -21.03 3.36 2.85
C VAL A 101 -20.57 2.46 4.00
N ASP A 102 -21.25 1.33 4.22
CA ASP A 102 -20.90 0.34 5.27
C ASP A 102 -20.03 -0.82 4.74
N MET A 103 -19.71 -0.82 3.44
CA MET A 103 -18.99 -1.93 2.79
C MET A 103 -17.51 -1.94 3.21
N THR A 104 -17.07 -3.08 3.73
CA THR A 104 -15.69 -3.31 4.17
C THR A 104 -14.90 -4.18 3.20
N ASP A 105 -15.55 -5.07 2.45
CA ASP A 105 -14.90 -5.99 1.50
C ASP A 105 -15.57 -5.90 0.12
N LEU A 106 -14.77 -5.68 -0.93
CA LEU A 106 -15.22 -5.70 -2.31
C LEU A 106 -14.35 -6.67 -3.12
N LEU A 107 -14.96 -7.71 -3.66
CA LEU A 107 -14.28 -8.75 -4.44
C LEU A 107 -14.78 -8.70 -5.88
N ILE A 108 -13.96 -8.15 -6.77
CA ILE A 108 -14.25 -7.95 -8.19
C ILE A 108 -13.15 -8.60 -9.07
N GLY A 109 -12.56 -9.69 -8.58
CA GLY A 109 -11.60 -10.47 -9.34
C GLY A 109 -12.19 -11.09 -10.60
N TRP A 110 -11.33 -11.43 -11.56
CA TRP A 110 -11.66 -12.16 -12.79
C TRP A 110 -12.72 -11.48 -13.67
N ASN A 111 -12.77 -10.14 -13.68
CA ASN A 111 -13.73 -9.36 -14.47
C ASN A 111 -13.22 -8.94 -15.86
N GLY A 112 -11.95 -9.23 -16.17
CA GLY A 112 -11.33 -8.82 -17.43
C GLY A 112 -11.02 -7.31 -17.50
N LEU A 113 -10.92 -6.64 -16.35
CA LEU A 113 -10.67 -5.20 -16.26
C LEU A 113 -9.26 -4.87 -16.77
N SER A 114 -9.13 -3.91 -17.68
CA SER A 114 -7.84 -3.35 -18.11
C SER A 114 -7.45 -2.08 -17.36
N SER A 115 -8.41 -1.39 -16.74
CA SER A 115 -8.23 -0.23 -15.86
C SER A 115 -9.37 -0.18 -14.85
N ILE A 116 -9.12 0.47 -13.70
CA ILE A 116 -10.10 0.83 -12.68
C ILE A 116 -10.14 2.34 -12.41
N ASP A 117 -9.53 3.15 -13.27
CA ASP A 117 -9.36 4.58 -12.98
C ASP A 117 -10.69 5.35 -12.95
N ASP A 118 -11.70 4.82 -13.65
CA ASP A 118 -13.08 5.35 -13.65
C ASP A 118 -13.97 4.74 -12.56
N PHE A 119 -13.41 3.92 -11.65
CA PHE A 119 -14.16 3.34 -10.54
C PHE A 119 -14.23 4.32 -9.38
N ALA A 120 -15.38 4.32 -8.70
CA ALA A 120 -15.55 5.05 -7.45
C ALA A 120 -15.76 4.03 -6.31
N PHE A 121 -14.76 3.91 -5.43
CA PHE A 121 -14.78 2.98 -4.30
C PHE A 121 -15.34 3.64 -3.03
N PRO A 122 -15.95 2.88 -2.10
CA PRO A 122 -16.41 3.42 -0.82
C PRO A 122 -15.24 3.74 0.11
N ALA A 123 -15.39 4.79 0.92
CA ALA A 123 -14.33 5.32 1.78
C ALA A 123 -13.96 4.44 2.99
N ASN A 124 -14.77 3.44 3.32
CA ASN A 124 -14.57 2.55 4.48
C ASN A 124 -14.03 1.17 4.09
N LEU A 125 -13.63 0.99 2.83
CA LEU A 125 -13.18 -0.29 2.31
C LEU A 125 -11.88 -0.73 2.99
N ARG A 126 -11.84 -1.97 3.47
CA ARG A 126 -10.66 -2.58 4.11
C ARG A 126 -10.01 -3.64 3.21
N GLY A 127 -10.83 -4.46 2.56
CA GLY A 127 -10.40 -5.48 1.61
C GLY A 127 -10.83 -5.12 0.19
N LEU A 128 -9.88 -5.08 -0.74
CA LEU A 128 -10.14 -4.92 -2.17
C LEU A 128 -9.47 -6.05 -2.95
N ASP A 129 -10.27 -6.87 -3.61
CA ASP A 129 -9.80 -7.95 -4.46
C ASP A 129 -10.05 -7.63 -5.95
N LEU A 130 -8.94 -7.51 -6.67
CA LEU A 130 -8.82 -7.23 -8.10
C LEU A 130 -8.06 -8.36 -8.82
N GLU A 131 -7.98 -9.55 -8.23
CA GLU A 131 -7.27 -10.70 -8.78
C GLU A 131 -7.72 -11.05 -10.20
N GLY A 132 -6.83 -11.55 -11.05
CA GLY A 132 -7.22 -12.18 -12.32
C GLY A 132 -7.79 -11.21 -13.35
N ASN A 133 -7.43 -9.93 -13.24
CA ASN A 133 -7.77 -8.91 -14.23
C ASN A 133 -6.58 -8.70 -15.20
N SER A 134 -6.62 -7.65 -16.01
CA SER A 134 -5.58 -7.30 -16.99
C SER A 134 -4.97 -5.92 -16.68
N LEU A 135 -4.89 -5.55 -15.40
CA LEU A 135 -4.37 -4.26 -14.96
C LEU A 135 -2.86 -4.18 -15.20
N SER A 136 -2.43 -3.17 -15.97
CA SER A 136 -1.01 -2.84 -16.16
C SER A 136 -0.57 -1.61 -15.35
N SER A 137 -1.53 -0.81 -14.90
CA SER A 137 -1.34 0.37 -14.06
C SER A 137 -2.64 0.67 -13.31
N ILE A 138 -2.54 1.44 -12.23
CA ILE A 138 -3.67 2.00 -11.50
C ILE A 138 -3.30 3.45 -11.21
N ALA A 139 -4.17 4.41 -11.48
CA ALA A 139 -3.88 5.81 -11.21
C ALA A 139 -3.84 6.12 -9.70
N LYS A 140 -3.04 7.13 -9.34
CA LYS A 140 -2.86 7.57 -7.95
C LYS A 140 -4.19 7.99 -7.32
N GLY A 141 -4.46 7.48 -6.13
CA GLY A 141 -5.65 7.85 -5.33
C GLY A 141 -6.95 7.18 -5.76
N VAL A 142 -6.91 6.27 -6.74
CA VAL A 142 -8.07 5.44 -7.12
C VAL A 142 -8.42 4.47 -5.99
N ILE A 143 -7.41 3.82 -5.39
CA ILE A 143 -7.62 2.92 -4.25
C ILE A 143 -7.75 3.76 -2.96
N PRO A 144 -8.83 3.61 -2.16
CA PRO A 144 -9.01 4.38 -0.94
C PRO A 144 -7.92 4.14 0.11
N ASP A 145 -7.53 5.19 0.84
CA ASP A 145 -6.53 5.14 1.93
C ASP A 145 -6.92 4.20 3.09
N SER A 146 -8.19 3.80 3.19
CA SER A 146 -8.72 2.86 4.19
C SER A 146 -8.34 1.40 3.94
N VAL A 147 -7.93 1.05 2.71
CA VAL A 147 -7.66 -0.34 2.32
C VAL A 147 -6.42 -0.87 3.05
N SER A 148 -6.59 -1.99 3.75
CA SER A 148 -5.52 -2.68 4.49
C SER A 148 -5.11 -4.02 3.87
N TYR A 149 -6.00 -4.64 3.08
CA TYR A 149 -5.76 -5.86 2.30
C TYR A 149 -6.02 -5.58 0.82
N LEU A 150 -4.99 -5.72 -0.01
CA LEU A 150 -5.09 -5.48 -1.45
C LEU A 150 -4.61 -6.70 -2.23
N TYR A 151 -5.52 -7.28 -3.02
CA TYR A 151 -5.24 -8.42 -3.89
C TYR A 151 -5.16 -7.96 -5.35
N LEU A 152 -3.97 -8.06 -5.92
CA LEU A 152 -3.62 -7.72 -7.31
C LEU A 152 -3.03 -8.93 -8.04
N THR A 153 -3.20 -10.13 -7.50
CA THR A 153 -2.73 -11.39 -8.06
C THR A 153 -3.16 -11.55 -9.52
N SER A 154 -2.31 -12.16 -10.35
CA SER A 154 -2.62 -12.50 -11.75
C SER A 154 -3.09 -11.29 -12.58
N ASN A 155 -2.30 -10.21 -12.55
CA ASN A 155 -2.46 -9.02 -13.39
C ASN A 155 -1.22 -8.82 -14.27
N LYS A 156 -1.00 -7.61 -14.80
CA LYS A 156 0.14 -7.26 -15.68
C LYS A 156 0.96 -6.10 -15.09
N LEU A 157 0.98 -5.98 -13.77
CA LEU A 157 1.69 -4.89 -13.09
C LEU A 157 3.18 -5.17 -13.08
N SER A 158 4.00 -4.16 -13.37
CA SER A 158 5.46 -4.24 -13.31
C SER A 158 6.09 -3.30 -12.29
N SER A 159 5.31 -2.38 -11.73
CA SER A 159 5.73 -1.42 -10.71
C SER A 159 4.55 -0.99 -9.82
N LEU A 160 4.87 -0.55 -8.60
CA LEU A 160 3.92 0.03 -7.65
C LEU A 160 3.93 1.57 -7.67
N ALA A 161 4.84 2.20 -8.43
CA ALA A 161 5.10 3.65 -8.37
C ALA A 161 3.89 4.52 -8.79
N ASP A 162 3.08 4.04 -9.75
CA ASP A 162 1.96 4.80 -10.30
C ASP A 162 0.67 4.68 -9.49
N ILE A 163 0.58 3.70 -8.58
CA ILE A 163 -0.64 3.37 -7.84
C ILE A 163 -0.86 4.33 -6.67
N ALA A 164 0.22 4.88 -6.09
CA ALA A 164 0.21 5.52 -4.76
C ALA A 164 -0.49 4.63 -3.73
N MET A 165 0.27 3.75 -3.09
CA MET A 165 -0.29 2.74 -2.18
C MET A 165 -1.10 3.38 -1.05
N PRO A 166 -2.25 2.78 -0.66
CA PRO A 166 -3.07 3.25 0.45
C PRO A 166 -2.26 3.39 1.72
N LYS A 167 -2.47 4.49 2.46
CA LYS A 167 -1.75 4.72 3.72
C LYS A 167 -2.00 3.64 4.76
N SER A 168 -3.13 2.95 4.74
CA SER A 168 -3.46 1.89 5.71
C SER A 168 -3.06 0.49 5.24
N LEU A 169 -2.36 0.37 4.10
CA LEU A 169 -2.05 -0.92 3.50
C LEU A 169 -1.09 -1.72 4.39
N GLN A 170 -1.52 -2.93 4.78
CA GLN A 170 -0.72 -3.84 5.61
C GLN A 170 -0.37 -5.14 4.89
N HIS A 171 -1.26 -5.62 4.03
CA HIS A 171 -1.10 -6.88 3.31
C HIS A 171 -1.30 -6.69 1.81
N LEU A 172 -0.25 -7.01 1.05
CA LEU A 172 -0.22 -6.87 -0.40
C LEU A 172 0.03 -8.22 -1.08
N PHE A 173 -0.87 -8.60 -1.99
CA PHE A 173 -0.77 -9.81 -2.80
C PHE A 173 -0.61 -9.42 -4.26
N ILE A 174 0.57 -9.65 -4.82
CA ILE A 174 0.94 -9.27 -6.20
C ILE A 174 1.46 -10.47 -6.99
N MET A 175 1.04 -11.68 -6.61
CA MET A 175 1.49 -12.92 -7.23
C MET A 175 1.21 -12.93 -8.74
N ASN A 176 2.05 -13.61 -9.53
CA ASN A 176 1.88 -13.78 -10.98
C ASN A 176 1.66 -12.45 -11.73
N ASN A 177 2.57 -11.50 -11.54
CA ASN A 177 2.62 -10.23 -12.25
C ASN A 177 3.95 -10.13 -13.01
N GLU A 178 4.36 -8.92 -13.40
CA GLU A 178 5.55 -8.63 -14.21
C GLU A 178 6.63 -7.87 -13.41
N PHE A 179 6.63 -7.97 -12.07
CA PHE A 179 7.59 -7.25 -11.22
C PHE A 179 9.01 -7.79 -11.39
N THR A 180 9.92 -6.92 -11.81
CA THR A 180 11.38 -7.19 -11.87
C THR A 180 12.15 -6.51 -10.73
N LYS A 181 11.50 -5.58 -10.02
CA LYS A 181 11.96 -4.98 -8.76
C LYS A 181 10.76 -4.81 -7.80
N LEU A 182 11.00 -4.84 -6.50
CA LEU A 182 10.02 -4.45 -5.49
C LEU A 182 10.39 -3.09 -4.89
N ASP A 183 9.52 -2.10 -5.05
CA ASP A 183 9.56 -0.84 -4.31
C ASP A 183 8.36 -0.83 -3.36
N LEU A 184 8.59 -1.20 -2.10
CA LEU A 184 7.53 -1.49 -1.14
C LEU A 184 7.04 -0.22 -0.41
N PRO A 185 5.74 -0.14 -0.06
CA PRO A 185 5.25 0.91 0.80
C PRO A 185 5.77 0.74 2.24
N LEU A 186 5.97 1.87 2.92
CA LEU A 186 6.65 1.97 4.22
C LEU A 186 6.05 1.12 5.35
N ASP A 187 4.73 1.01 5.39
CA ASP A 187 4.02 0.45 6.55
C ASP A 187 3.56 -0.98 6.31
N ILE A 188 4.05 -1.61 5.25
CA ILE A 188 3.61 -2.95 4.87
C ILE A 188 4.11 -3.98 5.89
N LEU A 189 3.22 -4.88 6.30
CA LEU A 189 3.54 -6.00 7.19
C LEU A 189 3.86 -7.26 6.39
N SER A 190 3.15 -7.46 5.28
CA SER A 190 3.26 -8.70 4.49
C SER A 190 3.14 -8.43 2.99
N VAL A 191 4.07 -9.00 2.24
CA VAL A 191 4.05 -9.00 0.76
C VAL A 191 4.17 -10.42 0.25
N THR A 192 3.25 -10.79 -0.64
CA THR A 192 3.33 -12.06 -1.40
C THR A 192 3.52 -11.72 -2.87
N ALA A 193 4.74 -11.94 -3.37
CA ALA A 193 5.19 -11.61 -4.71
C ALA A 193 5.55 -12.85 -5.54
N ASP A 194 5.01 -14.01 -5.19
CA ASP A 194 5.25 -15.28 -5.87
C ASP A 194 5.01 -15.21 -7.39
N GLY A 195 5.78 -15.95 -8.17
CA GLY A 195 5.63 -16.04 -9.63
C GLY A 195 6.01 -14.77 -10.39
N ASN A 196 6.67 -13.80 -9.76
CA ASN A 196 7.18 -12.60 -10.44
C ASN A 196 8.62 -12.78 -10.95
N PRO A 197 9.00 -12.11 -12.06
CA PRO A 197 10.34 -12.16 -12.63
C PRO A 197 11.37 -11.30 -11.87
N LEU A 198 11.39 -11.35 -10.53
CA LEU A 198 12.26 -10.52 -9.70
C LEU A 198 13.74 -10.87 -9.90
N SER A 199 14.09 -12.17 -9.93
CA SER A 199 15.43 -12.75 -10.17
C SER A 199 16.61 -12.27 -9.30
N THR A 200 16.55 -11.06 -8.73
CA THR A 200 17.56 -10.42 -7.90
C THR A 200 16.89 -9.50 -6.87
N PHE A 201 17.42 -9.48 -5.66
CA PHE A 201 17.21 -8.39 -4.71
C PHE A 201 18.49 -7.56 -4.64
N GLU A 202 18.49 -6.40 -5.31
CA GLU A 202 19.61 -5.46 -5.30
C GLU A 202 19.12 -4.08 -4.89
N LYS A 203 19.73 -3.49 -3.85
CA LYS A 203 19.37 -2.16 -3.33
C LYS A 203 17.85 -2.01 -3.13
N THR A 204 17.28 -3.05 -2.54
CA THR A 204 15.85 -3.12 -2.25
C THR A 204 15.64 -2.69 -0.81
N ASP A 205 14.93 -1.58 -0.63
CA ASP A 205 14.59 -1.07 0.69
C ASP A 205 13.42 -1.91 1.22
N LEU A 206 13.70 -2.73 2.23
CA LEU A 206 12.67 -3.45 2.97
C LEU A 206 12.26 -2.61 4.19
N PRO A 207 10.98 -2.29 4.36
CA PRO A 207 10.55 -1.44 5.47
C PRO A 207 10.69 -2.14 6.82
N GLU A 208 10.97 -1.36 7.87
CA GLU A 208 11.14 -1.85 9.25
C GLU A 208 9.88 -2.45 9.89
N THR A 209 8.71 -2.37 9.24
CA THR A 209 7.50 -3.09 9.66
C THR A 209 7.34 -4.46 9.02
N LEU A 210 8.11 -4.77 7.98
CA LEU A 210 7.91 -5.97 7.19
C LEU A 210 8.14 -7.21 8.07
N GLU A 211 7.09 -8.01 8.23
CA GLU A 211 7.14 -9.27 8.98
C GLU A 211 7.25 -10.46 8.02
N LYS A 212 6.71 -10.34 6.80
CA LYS A 212 6.66 -11.43 5.83
C LYS A 212 6.94 -10.94 4.40
N LEU A 213 7.88 -11.62 3.74
CA LEU A 213 8.11 -11.51 2.31
C LEU A 213 8.17 -12.89 1.68
N SER A 214 7.27 -13.14 0.72
CA SER A 214 7.23 -14.37 -0.06
C SER A 214 7.49 -14.09 -1.54
N CYS A 215 8.32 -14.92 -2.16
CA CYS A 215 8.65 -14.91 -3.58
C CYS A 215 8.90 -16.32 -4.10
N VAL A 216 7.90 -17.19 -3.96
CA VAL A 216 7.94 -18.57 -4.50
C VAL A 216 8.03 -18.50 -6.03
N GLY A 217 8.96 -19.25 -6.63
CA GLY A 217 9.09 -19.32 -8.09
C GLY A 217 9.69 -18.07 -8.75
N CYS A 218 10.25 -17.13 -7.97
CA CYS A 218 10.91 -15.92 -8.51
C CYS A 218 12.32 -16.17 -9.06
N ASN A 219 12.88 -17.37 -8.86
CA ASN A 219 14.21 -17.79 -9.30
C ASN A 219 15.34 -16.82 -8.90
N ILE A 220 15.35 -16.40 -7.63
CA ILE A 220 16.33 -15.44 -7.14
C ILE A 220 17.73 -16.06 -7.18
N ASN A 221 18.68 -15.36 -7.79
CA ASN A 221 20.08 -15.79 -7.87
C ASN A 221 21.05 -14.86 -7.11
N THR A 222 20.64 -13.63 -6.85
CA THR A 222 21.47 -12.60 -6.20
C THR A 222 20.66 -11.84 -5.16
N ILE A 223 21.23 -11.67 -3.97
CA ILE A 223 20.73 -10.84 -2.89
C ILE A 223 21.89 -10.00 -2.37
N ARG A 224 21.85 -8.68 -2.58
CA ARG A 224 22.93 -7.77 -2.15
C ARG A 224 22.44 -6.34 -1.97
N GLY A 225 23.03 -5.61 -1.04
CA GLY A 225 22.59 -4.23 -0.78
C GLY A 225 21.15 -4.13 -0.26
N VAL A 226 20.65 -5.19 0.36
CA VAL A 226 19.33 -5.24 1.00
C VAL A 226 19.54 -5.11 2.50
N ALA A 227 18.98 -4.08 3.12
CA ALA A 227 18.91 -4.01 4.59
C ALA A 227 17.70 -4.84 5.04
N PHE A 228 17.92 -5.86 5.86
CA PHE A 228 16.83 -6.69 6.37
C PHE A 228 16.28 -6.11 7.68
N PRO A 229 14.96 -5.95 7.81
CA PRO A 229 14.35 -5.37 8.99
C PRO A 229 14.31 -6.38 10.13
N SER A 230 14.49 -5.89 11.36
CA SER A 230 14.52 -6.76 12.55
C SER A 230 13.19 -7.45 12.86
N THR A 231 12.09 -6.91 12.32
CA THR A 231 10.73 -7.46 12.41
C THR A 231 10.48 -8.65 11.50
N LEU A 232 11.38 -8.95 10.55
CA LEU A 232 11.18 -10.00 9.57
C LEU A 232 11.10 -11.37 10.24
N LYS A 233 9.95 -12.03 10.13
CA LYS A 233 9.65 -13.36 10.69
C LYS A 233 9.66 -14.45 9.61
N GLU A 234 9.24 -14.10 8.40
CA GLU A 234 9.12 -15.03 7.28
C GLU A 234 9.79 -14.45 6.04
N PHE A 235 10.83 -15.14 5.54
CA PHE A 235 11.47 -14.85 4.26
C PHE A 235 11.43 -16.10 3.39
N ILE A 236 10.42 -16.17 2.51
CA ILE A 236 10.05 -17.38 1.78
C ILE A 236 10.45 -17.22 0.31
N ILE A 237 11.59 -17.80 -0.06
CA ILE A 237 12.12 -17.73 -1.43
C ILE A 237 12.53 -19.12 -1.95
N PRO A 238 11.67 -20.15 -1.85
CA PRO A 238 12.00 -21.52 -2.23
C PRO A 238 12.36 -21.62 -3.71
N ASP A 239 13.08 -22.68 -4.06
CA ASP A 239 13.54 -22.98 -5.43
C ASP A 239 14.48 -21.92 -6.04
N SER A 240 14.96 -20.99 -5.21
CA SER A 240 16.03 -20.05 -5.55
C SER A 240 17.40 -20.75 -5.56
N LYS A 241 18.30 -20.28 -6.42
CA LYS A 241 19.70 -20.75 -6.51
C LYS A 241 20.61 -19.56 -6.32
N ILE A 242 20.76 -19.14 -5.07
CA ILE A 242 21.45 -17.92 -4.70
C ILE A 242 22.94 -18.19 -4.82
N SER A 243 23.56 -17.64 -5.86
CA SER A 243 25.01 -17.69 -6.10
C SER A 243 25.74 -16.51 -5.50
N ASN A 244 25.01 -15.49 -5.07
CA ASN A 244 25.56 -14.30 -4.41
C ASN A 244 24.58 -13.80 -3.35
N PHE A 245 24.92 -13.97 -2.08
CA PHE A 245 24.16 -13.55 -0.93
C PHE A 245 25.08 -12.76 0.01
N GLU A 246 24.99 -11.43 -0.08
CA GLU A 246 25.72 -10.51 0.76
C GLU A 246 24.77 -9.77 1.71
N ILE A 247 25.10 -9.79 3.01
CA ILE A 247 24.34 -9.14 4.08
C ILE A 247 25.26 -8.22 4.90
N ARG A 248 24.67 -7.22 5.57
CA ARG A 248 25.39 -6.43 6.58
C ARG A 248 25.60 -7.23 7.87
N ALA A 249 26.56 -6.84 8.69
CA ALA A 249 26.91 -7.56 9.91
C ALA A 249 25.76 -7.57 10.93
N SER A 250 24.98 -6.50 11.00
CA SER A 250 23.79 -6.41 11.85
C SER A 250 22.64 -7.34 11.42
N ASP A 251 22.57 -7.75 10.15
CA ASP A 251 21.52 -8.66 9.67
C ASP A 251 21.79 -10.13 10.00
N LYS A 252 23.00 -10.46 10.46
CA LYS A 252 23.38 -11.82 10.83
C LYS A 252 22.38 -12.46 11.81
N VAL A 253 21.99 -11.73 12.85
CA VAL A 253 21.05 -12.22 13.88
C VAL A 253 19.66 -12.51 13.31
N ILE A 254 19.26 -11.80 12.26
CA ILE A 254 17.98 -12.02 11.59
C ILE A 254 18.00 -13.41 10.93
N PHE A 255 19.05 -13.74 10.18
CA PHE A 255 19.18 -15.04 9.52
C PHE A 255 19.47 -16.22 10.49
N GLU A 256 20.07 -15.94 11.65
CA GLU A 256 20.16 -16.93 12.73
C GLU A 256 18.77 -17.31 13.28
N ASN A 257 17.78 -16.41 13.19
CA ASN A 257 16.41 -16.66 13.67
C ASN A 257 15.46 -17.13 12.56
N LEU A 258 15.60 -16.59 11.34
CA LEU A 258 14.75 -16.94 10.19
C LEU A 258 14.89 -18.41 9.80
N ALA A 259 13.76 -19.02 9.43
CA ALA A 259 13.74 -20.33 8.79
C ALA A 259 14.04 -20.16 7.30
N LEU A 260 15.31 -20.29 6.92
CA LEU A 260 15.74 -20.32 5.52
C LEU A 260 16.35 -21.68 5.20
N ASP A 261 15.95 -22.27 4.08
CA ASP A 261 16.58 -23.50 3.58
C ASP A 261 17.99 -23.21 3.07
N ALA A 262 18.99 -23.76 3.75
CA ALA A 262 20.39 -23.60 3.40
C ALA A 262 20.73 -24.11 1.98
N SER A 263 19.96 -25.06 1.44
CA SER A 263 20.17 -25.61 0.11
C SER A 263 19.97 -24.59 -1.02
N LEU A 264 19.28 -23.47 -0.73
CA LEU A 264 19.06 -22.37 -1.66
C LEU A 264 20.36 -21.58 -1.92
N ILE A 265 21.31 -21.62 -0.99
CA ILE A 265 22.55 -20.83 -1.03
C ILE A 265 23.67 -21.71 -1.57
N THR A 266 24.09 -21.42 -2.80
CA THR A 266 25.08 -22.22 -3.54
C THR A 266 26.47 -21.59 -3.58
N GLN A 267 26.61 -20.38 -3.04
CA GLN A 267 27.87 -19.66 -3.02
C GLN A 267 28.89 -20.33 -2.08
N THR A 268 30.16 -20.33 -2.49
CA THR A 268 31.30 -20.77 -1.68
C THR A 268 32.36 -19.68 -1.50
N GLU A 269 32.27 -18.63 -2.30
CA GLU A 269 33.17 -17.49 -2.33
C GLU A 269 32.35 -16.20 -2.31
N CYS A 270 32.91 -15.17 -1.69
CA CYS A 270 32.29 -13.85 -1.66
C CYS A 270 32.79 -13.01 -2.84
N GLU A 271 31.85 -12.37 -3.54
CA GLU A 271 32.16 -11.38 -4.57
C GLU A 271 33.02 -10.26 -3.97
N ASP A 272 32.67 -9.84 -2.76
CA ASP A 272 33.46 -8.89 -1.99
C ASP A 272 34.59 -9.57 -1.21
N LYS A 273 35.83 -9.25 -1.60
CA LYS A 273 37.05 -9.80 -0.97
C LYS A 273 37.26 -9.39 0.49
N LYS A 274 36.53 -8.39 0.97
CA LYS A 274 36.56 -7.93 2.36
C LYS A 274 35.33 -8.41 3.14
N ALA A 275 34.42 -9.16 2.52
CA ALA A 275 33.39 -9.86 3.26
C ALA A 275 33.98 -11.03 4.03
N GLU A 276 33.48 -11.24 5.24
CA GLU A 276 33.70 -12.43 6.03
C GLU A 276 32.74 -13.54 5.56
N LYS A 277 33.24 -14.76 5.41
CA LYS A 277 32.39 -15.93 5.18
C LYS A 277 31.88 -16.44 6.51
N VAL A 278 30.57 -16.42 6.70
CA VAL A 278 29.92 -16.86 7.93
C VAL A 278 28.99 -18.02 7.62
N ASP A 279 29.13 -19.13 8.34
CA ASP A 279 28.15 -20.22 8.29
C ASP A 279 26.94 -19.85 9.16
N ILE A 280 25.76 -19.81 8.56
CA ILE A 280 24.50 -19.61 9.25
C ILE A 280 23.58 -20.77 8.85
N LYS A 281 23.26 -21.64 9.82
CA LYS A 281 22.39 -22.80 9.63
C LYS A 281 22.81 -23.73 8.47
N GLY A 282 24.11 -23.86 8.22
CA GLY A 282 24.66 -24.73 7.18
C GLY A 282 24.71 -24.11 5.78
N ALA A 283 24.46 -22.80 5.66
CA ALA A 283 24.72 -22.04 4.44
C ALA A 283 25.85 -21.01 4.66
N THR A 284 26.64 -20.78 3.61
CA THR A 284 27.71 -19.77 3.63
C THR A 284 27.16 -18.41 3.21
N PHE A 285 27.16 -17.44 4.13
CA PHE A 285 26.81 -16.05 3.88
C PHE A 285 28.07 -15.20 3.70
N CYS A 286 27.96 -14.17 2.87
CA CYS A 286 28.98 -13.14 2.74
C CYS A 286 28.58 -11.93 3.59
N VAL A 287 29.26 -11.76 4.71
CA VAL A 287 28.94 -10.72 5.69
C VAL A 287 29.94 -9.59 5.55
N VAL A 288 29.45 -8.40 5.24
CA VAL A 288 30.25 -7.17 5.23
C VAL A 288 29.93 -6.33 6.45
N THR A 289 30.90 -5.55 6.93
CA THR A 289 30.64 -4.58 8.00
C THR A 289 29.61 -3.54 7.54
N ASP A 290 28.80 -3.02 8.46
CA ASP A 290 27.71 -2.12 8.11
C ASP A 290 28.20 -0.83 7.43
N ASP A 291 29.33 -0.27 7.88
CA ASP A 291 29.99 0.89 7.25
C ASP A 291 30.37 0.60 5.80
N ARG A 292 30.93 -0.60 5.54
CA ARG A 292 31.30 -1.04 4.20
C ARG A 292 30.06 -1.24 3.33
N PHE A 293 29.01 -1.82 3.89
CA PHE A 293 27.75 -2.05 3.20
C PHE A 293 27.14 -0.73 2.72
N THR A 294 27.05 0.26 3.61
CA THR A 294 26.58 1.62 3.29
C THR A 294 27.41 2.24 2.18
N VAL A 295 28.73 2.25 2.33
CA VAL A 295 29.65 2.83 1.33
C VAL A 295 29.49 2.16 -0.03
N LYS A 296 29.24 0.86 -0.06
CA LYS A 296 29.13 0.08 -1.30
C LYS A 296 27.80 0.27 -2.01
N TYR A 297 26.68 0.32 -1.28
CA TYR A 297 25.35 0.27 -1.88
C TYR A 297 24.60 1.59 -1.89
N TYR A 298 24.72 2.38 -0.83
CA TYR A 298 23.89 3.58 -0.63
C TYR A 298 24.68 4.88 -0.86
N ARG A 299 25.98 4.87 -0.58
CA ARG A 299 26.82 6.05 -0.80
C ARG A 299 27.10 6.24 -2.29
N PRO A 300 26.97 7.47 -2.82
CA PRO A 300 27.38 7.77 -4.19
C PRO A 300 28.87 7.47 -4.42
N ALA A 301 29.21 6.96 -5.61
CA ALA A 301 30.58 6.54 -5.95
C ALA A 301 31.56 7.72 -6.18
N THR A 302 31.05 8.94 -6.30
CA THR A 302 31.81 10.19 -6.42
C THR A 302 31.64 11.02 -5.14
N ASP A 303 32.38 12.14 -4.99
CA ASP A 303 32.18 13.06 -3.86
C ASP A 303 30.69 13.22 -3.54
N PRO A 304 30.28 13.06 -2.26
CA PRO A 304 28.87 13.04 -1.90
C PRO A 304 28.21 14.32 -2.42
N PRO A 305 27.06 14.20 -3.13
CA PRO A 305 26.34 15.37 -3.61
C PRO A 305 25.99 16.26 -2.41
N ALA A 306 26.00 17.57 -2.61
CA ALA A 306 25.70 18.53 -1.55
C ALA A 306 24.27 18.39 -0.99
N THR A 307 23.40 17.65 -1.69
CA THR A 307 21.99 17.41 -1.36
C THR A 307 21.58 15.97 -1.68
N GLY A 308 20.71 15.38 -0.87
CA GLY A 308 20.06 14.11 -1.18
C GLY A 308 18.99 14.25 -2.28
N ILE A 309 18.79 13.20 -3.08
CA ILE A 309 17.75 13.12 -4.12
C ILE A 309 16.48 12.46 -3.55
N PRO A 310 15.30 12.65 -4.17
CA PRO A 310 14.06 12.03 -3.69
C PRO A 310 14.16 10.52 -3.52
N GLY A 311 13.85 10.03 -2.31
CA GLY A 311 13.98 8.60 -1.95
C GLY A 311 15.42 8.06 -1.91
N GLY A 312 16.43 8.92 -2.12
CA GLY A 312 17.83 8.53 -2.11
C GLY A 312 18.50 8.67 -0.76
N PHE A 313 19.76 8.22 -0.68
CA PHE A 313 20.62 8.42 0.49
C PHE A 313 20.79 9.91 0.80
N CYS A 314 20.69 10.25 2.09
CA CYS A 314 20.83 11.61 2.58
C CYS A 314 21.73 11.74 3.80
N GLY A 315 22.41 10.69 4.24
CA GLY A 315 23.36 10.79 5.36
C GLY A 315 23.49 9.51 6.16
N ASP A 316 24.34 9.59 7.18
CA ASP A 316 24.54 8.57 8.20
C ASP A 316 25.16 9.22 9.46
N GLN A 317 25.35 8.46 10.53
CA GLN A 317 25.93 8.98 11.78
C GLN A 317 27.43 9.30 11.69
N ILE A 318 28.14 8.81 10.67
CA ILE A 318 29.57 9.03 10.50
C ILE A 318 29.82 10.38 9.80
N ASP A 319 29.14 10.57 8.68
CA ASP A 319 29.35 11.69 7.76
C ASP A 319 28.33 12.81 7.92
N GLY A 320 27.26 12.55 8.68
CA GLY A 320 26.20 13.49 9.00
C GLY A 320 25.13 13.59 7.92
N VAL A 321 24.25 14.56 8.11
CA VAL A 321 23.04 14.76 7.31
C VAL A 321 23.29 15.70 6.12
N LEU A 322 22.83 15.28 4.95
CA LEU A 322 22.71 16.08 3.74
C LEU A 322 21.28 16.61 3.63
N PRO A 323 21.09 17.89 3.23
CA PRO A 323 19.76 18.43 2.97
C PRO A 323 19.09 17.71 1.80
N CYS A 324 17.81 17.39 1.93
CA CYS A 324 17.00 16.80 0.86
C CYS A 324 16.35 17.89 -0.01
N VAL A 325 16.07 17.56 -1.28
CA VAL A 325 15.34 18.44 -2.21
C VAL A 325 13.83 18.16 -2.18
N ASN A 326 13.02 19.02 -2.83
CA ASN A 326 11.56 18.83 -3.02
C ASN A 326 10.71 18.73 -1.73
N ASP A 327 11.00 19.55 -0.71
CA ASP A 327 10.27 19.53 0.56
C ASP A 327 10.28 18.14 1.23
N GLU A 328 11.44 17.49 1.19
CA GLU A 328 11.73 16.24 1.88
C GLU A 328 12.67 16.49 3.08
N TYR A 329 12.65 15.57 4.03
CA TYR A 329 13.58 15.55 5.16
C TYR A 329 14.41 14.28 5.14
N CYS A 330 15.54 14.28 5.86
CA CYS A 330 16.42 13.12 5.91
C CYS A 330 16.03 12.21 7.08
N GLN A 331 15.47 11.03 6.80
CA GLN A 331 15.01 10.07 7.80
C GLN A 331 16.12 9.05 8.13
N PRO A 332 16.57 8.96 9.39
CA PRO A 332 17.43 7.88 9.87
C PRO A 332 16.66 6.57 9.98
N TRP A 333 17.14 5.51 9.34
CA TRP A 333 16.61 4.15 9.49
C TRP A 333 17.46 3.34 10.45
N ASP A 334 18.78 3.48 10.32
CA ASP A 334 19.79 2.88 11.17
C ASP A 334 21.02 3.82 11.24
N PRO A 335 22.06 3.51 12.06
CA PRO A 335 23.24 4.38 12.19
C PRO A 335 23.97 4.68 10.88
N TRP A 336 23.76 3.88 9.84
CA TRP A 336 24.53 3.85 8.61
C TRP A 336 23.69 4.18 7.37
N HIS A 337 22.38 4.36 7.48
CA HIS A 337 21.54 4.65 6.32
C HIS A 337 20.42 5.63 6.66
N TYR A 338 20.54 6.86 6.14
CA TYR A 338 19.47 7.84 6.16
C TYR A 338 18.95 8.06 4.72
N GLN A 339 17.64 8.25 4.57
CA GLN A 339 16.97 8.40 3.27
C GLN A 339 16.13 9.68 3.20
N CYS A 340 16.10 10.37 2.06
CA CYS A 340 15.18 11.47 1.85
C CYS A 340 13.73 10.97 1.77
N ARG A 341 12.85 11.56 2.59
CA ARG A 341 11.43 11.20 2.71
C ARG A 341 10.53 12.44 2.62
N PRO A 342 9.32 12.32 2.05
CA PRO A 342 8.35 13.42 2.01
C PRO A 342 7.99 13.95 3.40
N ILE A 343 7.87 15.28 3.53
CA ILE A 343 7.36 15.93 4.74
C ILE A 343 5.85 15.69 4.88
N ASP A 344 5.40 15.35 6.09
CA ASP A 344 3.97 15.29 6.43
C ASP A 344 3.41 16.70 6.67
N ALA A 345 2.38 17.08 5.90
CA ALA A 345 1.72 18.38 6.00
C ALA A 345 1.03 18.66 7.36
N LYS A 346 0.81 17.64 8.20
CA LYS A 346 0.28 17.79 9.57
C LYS A 346 1.36 18.25 10.56
N CYS A 347 2.63 18.20 10.18
CA CYS A 347 3.75 18.62 11.01
C CYS A 347 4.61 19.67 10.30
N GLY A 348 5.44 20.34 11.11
CA GLY A 348 6.51 21.18 10.61
C GLY A 348 7.60 20.34 9.97
N ILE A 349 8.62 21.02 9.44
CA ILE A 349 9.79 20.36 8.86
C ILE A 349 10.44 19.48 9.94
N GLN A 350 10.57 18.19 9.64
CA GLN A 350 11.27 17.23 10.47
C GLN A 350 12.76 17.58 10.55
N GLU A 351 13.24 17.69 11.78
CA GLU A 351 14.64 17.98 12.12
C GLU A 351 15.38 16.68 12.41
N THR A 352 16.30 16.31 11.52
CA THR A 352 17.17 15.14 11.63
C THR A 352 18.26 15.34 12.67
N ASP A 353 18.55 14.28 13.41
CA ASP A 353 19.51 14.23 14.52
C ASP A 353 19.19 15.20 15.67
N VAL A 354 17.90 15.50 15.84
CA VAL A 354 17.40 16.43 16.85
C VAL A 354 16.40 15.73 17.77
N GLN A 355 16.54 16.01 19.07
CA GLN A 355 15.57 15.69 20.10
C GLN A 355 14.98 16.97 20.68
N PHE A 356 13.67 16.96 20.94
CA PHE A 356 12.98 18.00 21.69
C PHE A 356 13.02 17.71 23.19
N ASP A 357 13.45 18.71 23.96
CA ASP A 357 13.46 18.66 25.41
C ASP A 357 12.07 19.05 25.95
N GLY A 358 11.63 18.43 27.04
CA GLY A 358 10.34 18.73 27.68
C GLY A 358 9.65 17.50 28.28
N GLU A 359 8.47 17.71 28.87
CA GLU A 359 7.63 16.64 29.43
C GLU A 359 6.95 15.86 28.29
N ASP A 360 7.08 14.54 28.31
CA ASP A 360 6.38 13.62 27.41
C ASP A 360 4.94 13.39 27.91
N ILE A 361 3.95 13.46 27.02
CA ILE A 361 2.56 13.04 27.28
C ILE A 361 2.49 11.52 27.27
N ASP A 362 3.10 10.93 26.25
CA ASP A 362 3.09 9.50 25.99
C ASP A 362 4.33 9.13 25.17
N VAL A 363 4.72 7.85 25.23
CA VAL A 363 5.83 7.30 24.45
C VAL A 363 5.38 6.02 23.74
N PRO A 364 4.54 6.13 22.69
CA PRO A 364 4.21 5.00 21.84
C PRO A 364 5.47 4.29 21.33
N ARG A 365 5.47 2.96 21.39
CA ARG A 365 6.59 2.10 20.95
C ARG A 365 6.22 1.35 19.69
N LEU A 366 7.23 0.91 18.94
CA LEU A 366 7.06 0.21 17.65
C LEU A 366 6.26 1.06 16.66
N VAL A 367 6.44 2.38 16.73
CA VAL A 367 5.78 3.34 15.84
C VAL A 367 6.78 3.71 14.77
N LEU A 368 6.42 3.61 13.49
CA LEU A 368 7.28 4.06 12.41
C LEU A 368 7.52 5.58 12.48
N PRO A 369 8.66 6.06 11.97
CA PRO A 369 9.00 7.48 12.02
C PRO A 369 7.90 8.38 11.43
N GLU A 370 7.28 7.99 10.31
CA GLU A 370 6.21 8.80 9.69
C GLU A 370 4.94 8.85 10.55
N ARG A 371 4.67 7.81 11.33
CA ARG A 371 3.46 7.70 12.17
C ARG A 371 3.54 8.53 13.45
N CYS A 372 4.73 8.98 13.82
CA CYS A 372 4.88 9.87 14.96
C CYS A 372 4.12 11.18 14.78
N CYS A 373 4.12 11.74 13.58
CA CYS A 373 3.41 12.98 13.27
C CYS A 373 1.90 12.82 13.48
N ASP A 374 1.32 11.79 12.85
CA ASP A 374 -0.09 11.42 13.00
C ASP A 374 -0.45 11.23 14.48
N LYS A 375 0.36 10.45 15.21
CA LYS A 375 0.08 10.12 16.60
C LYS A 375 0.10 11.34 17.51
N CYS A 376 1.05 12.25 17.31
CA CYS A 376 1.05 13.53 18.02
C CYS A 376 -0.17 14.38 17.62
N HIS A 377 -0.50 14.45 16.33
CA HIS A 377 -1.64 15.23 15.85
C HIS A 377 -2.97 14.76 16.46
N GLU A 378 -3.16 13.44 16.61
CA GLU A 378 -4.34 12.83 17.24
C GLU A 378 -4.36 12.95 18.77
N THR A 379 -3.20 13.18 19.40
CA THR A 379 -3.08 13.24 20.86
C THR A 379 -3.40 14.65 21.36
N GLU A 380 -4.48 14.77 22.14
CA GLU A 380 -4.86 16.04 22.75
C GLU A 380 -3.71 16.60 23.62
N GLY A 381 -3.39 17.87 23.42
CA GLY A 381 -2.30 18.55 24.14
C GLY A 381 -0.89 18.30 23.60
N CYS A 382 -0.68 17.40 22.63
CA CYS A 382 0.63 17.24 22.00
C CYS A 382 0.99 18.49 21.20
N VAL A 383 2.24 18.93 21.25
CA VAL A 383 2.76 20.12 20.53
C VAL A 383 3.89 19.79 19.54
N GLY A 384 4.43 18.58 19.63
CA GLY A 384 5.46 18.05 18.74
C GLY A 384 5.91 16.69 19.23
N TYR A 385 6.83 16.06 18.51
CA TYR A 385 7.33 14.74 18.86
C TYR A 385 8.85 14.64 18.65
N THR A 386 9.45 13.63 19.26
CA THR A 386 10.77 13.10 18.89
C THR A 386 10.66 11.60 18.66
N TYR A 387 10.96 11.16 17.45
CA TYR A 387 11.15 9.74 17.13
C TYR A 387 12.60 9.34 17.36
N THR A 388 12.85 8.15 17.91
CA THR A 388 14.19 7.56 18.05
C THR A 388 14.21 6.17 17.39
N PHE A 389 15.08 5.97 16.39
CA PHE A 389 15.09 4.70 15.65
C PHE A 389 15.60 3.51 16.48
N TYR A 390 16.54 3.73 17.42
CA TYR A 390 17.14 2.65 18.21
C TYR A 390 16.11 1.82 18.99
N ASP A 391 15.11 2.50 19.55
CA ASP A 391 14.08 1.87 20.36
C ASP A 391 12.70 1.87 19.66
N ALA A 392 12.63 2.39 18.44
CA ALA A 392 11.39 2.66 17.68
C ALA A 392 10.33 3.37 18.55
N GLN A 393 10.74 4.43 19.26
CA GLN A 393 9.88 5.15 20.21
C GLN A 393 9.50 6.53 19.68
N CYS A 394 8.24 6.89 19.95
CA CYS A 394 7.69 8.19 19.63
C CYS A 394 7.44 9.01 20.90
N HIS A 395 8.33 9.92 21.24
CA HIS A 395 8.17 10.78 22.41
C HIS A 395 7.23 11.94 22.09
N LEU A 396 5.95 11.83 22.48
CA LEU A 396 4.95 12.87 22.25
C LEU A 396 5.11 13.99 23.28
N LYS A 397 5.42 15.21 22.85
CA LYS A 397 5.75 16.33 23.73
C LYS A 397 4.52 17.12 24.12
N LYS A 398 4.37 17.37 25.42
CA LYS A 398 3.36 18.29 25.99
C LYS A 398 3.78 19.75 25.86
N GLY A 399 5.08 19.97 25.91
CA GLY A 399 5.73 21.27 25.78
C GLY A 399 7.15 21.05 25.28
N ILE A 400 7.65 21.97 24.47
CA ILE A 400 9.03 21.94 23.97
C ILE A 400 9.77 23.08 24.67
N THR A 401 10.71 22.75 25.55
CA THR A 401 11.49 23.72 26.33
C THR A 401 12.84 24.03 25.71
N GLY A 402 13.28 23.19 24.77
CA GLY A 402 14.58 23.28 24.12
C GLY A 402 14.73 22.20 23.06
N LYS A 403 15.90 22.19 22.42
CA LYS A 403 16.30 21.17 21.45
C LYS A 403 17.75 20.80 21.72
N SER A 404 18.07 19.53 21.60
CA SER A 404 19.40 18.98 21.75
C SER A 404 19.75 18.03 20.60
N THR A 405 21.04 17.85 20.33
CA THR A 405 21.50 16.89 19.32
C THR A 405 21.30 15.47 19.82
N HIS A 406 20.63 14.65 19.03
CA HIS A 406 20.43 13.23 19.28
C HIS A 406 20.54 12.48 17.95
N LEU A 407 21.69 11.85 17.68
CA LEU A 407 21.91 11.12 16.44
C LEU A 407 20.88 10.01 16.27
N GLY A 408 20.24 9.93 15.11
CA GLY A 408 19.12 9.04 14.87
C GLY A 408 17.74 9.55 15.33
N GLY A 409 17.69 10.73 15.93
CA GLY A 409 16.46 11.38 16.34
C GLY A 409 15.79 12.12 15.19
N ILE A 410 14.46 12.09 15.13
CA ILE A 410 13.67 12.95 14.25
C ILE A 410 12.66 13.71 15.08
N SER A 411 12.69 15.04 15.02
CA SER A 411 11.73 15.86 15.76
C SER A 411 10.96 16.82 14.86
N ALA A 412 9.68 17.00 15.12
CA ALA A 412 8.88 18.01 14.45
C ALA A 412 7.78 18.55 15.37
N THR A 413 7.45 19.84 15.23
CA THR A 413 6.26 20.44 15.83
C THR A 413 5.03 20.08 15.03
N ILE A 414 3.87 19.93 15.65
CA ILE A 414 2.62 19.76 14.88
C ILE A 414 2.12 21.08 14.31
N VAL A 415 1.42 21.02 13.17
CA VAL A 415 0.75 22.15 12.54
C VAL A 415 -0.75 21.94 12.65
N ARG A 416 -1.41 22.70 13.54
CA ARG A 416 -2.88 22.74 13.62
C ARG A 416 -3.37 23.93 12.79
N LYS A 417 -4.14 23.66 11.74
CA LYS A 417 -4.80 24.69 10.93
C LYS A 417 -6.03 25.25 11.63
#